data_AF-A0A935BF91-F1
#
_entry.id   AF-A0A935BF91-F1
#
_cell.length_a   1.000
_cell.length_b   1.000
_cell.length_c   1.000
_cell.angle_alpha   90.00
_cell.angle_beta   90.00
_cell.angle_gamma   90.00
#
_symmetry.space_group_name_H-M   'P 1'
#
loop_
_entity.id
_entity.type
_entity.pdbx_description
1 polymer ?
#
loop_
_entity_poly.entity_id
_entity_poly.type
_entity_poly.pdbx_seq_one_letter_code
_entity_poly.pdbx_strand_id
1 'polypeptide(L)'
;MDNRRRSDQYMITVIIAGLVSVIIALTKFDLARADIYLLVLSVFTVAIGSRATIQIPRFKSHVSVSDTFIFLTLLLYGGEYAVVLAAIEATASSWRFCNRKLTVFFNAATMALATTAVILVLKAFSLYDDALLHGNGANRQSFVIALSVIALTQFITNTSLASIHGAIRDSIPLWETWKTKYVWTFFSYFIGAASAGVIVQISDFLGFGFILATLPVIFFVFLSYRMYLKNVDISMRQAEQAEQYAHILETQSDALRESEERFRSAFDYAPIGIGLVSPTGKWLKANRALTEILGYSEAEFLEVTFRQ
;
A
#
# COMPACT_ATOMS: atom_id res chain seq x y z
N MET A 1 -31.22 4.98 6.10
CA MET A 1 -30.78 6.24 6.78
C MET A 1 -30.46 6.04 8.27
N ASP A 2 -31.14 5.12 8.97
CA ASP A 2 -30.93 4.86 10.39
C ASP A 2 -29.51 4.34 10.74
N ASN A 3 -28.98 3.37 9.99
CA ASN A 3 -27.66 2.77 10.28
C ASN A 3 -26.48 3.74 10.18
N ARG A 4 -26.53 4.70 9.24
CA ARG A 4 -25.50 5.73 9.11
C ARG A 4 -25.52 6.69 10.31
N ARG A 5 -26.71 7.07 10.78
CA ARG A 5 -26.87 7.92 11.96
C ARG A 5 -26.40 7.20 13.23
N ARG A 6 -26.76 5.93 13.41
CA ARG A 6 -26.28 5.09 14.54
C ARG A 6 -24.76 4.91 14.50
N SER A 7 -24.20 4.69 13.32
CA SER A 7 -22.75 4.58 13.12
C SER A 7 -22.04 5.89 13.50
N ASP A 8 -22.58 7.04 13.11
CA ASP A 8 -22.02 8.35 13.45
C ASP A 8 -22.11 8.65 14.94
N GLN A 9 -23.24 8.32 15.59
CA GLN A 9 -23.40 8.44 17.03
C GLN A 9 -22.39 7.56 17.79
N TYR A 10 -22.21 6.31 17.35
CA TYR A 10 -21.18 5.43 17.91
C TYR A 10 -19.77 6.04 17.77
N MET A 11 -19.42 6.55 16.58
CA MET A 11 -18.13 7.19 16.35
C MET A 11 -17.91 8.38 17.28
N ILE A 12 -18.92 9.25 17.45
CA ILE A 12 -18.84 10.42 18.33
C ILE A 12 -18.60 9.98 19.78
N THR A 13 -19.31 8.96 20.26
CA THR A 13 -19.12 8.43 21.62
C THR A 13 -17.70 7.92 21.83
N VAL A 14 -17.17 7.16 20.87
CA VAL A 14 -15.78 6.66 20.92
C VAL A 14 -14.78 7.82 20.87
N ILE A 15 -15.03 8.85 20.06
CA ILE A 15 -14.19 10.05 19.97
C ILE A 15 -14.14 10.78 21.31
N ILE A 16 -15.28 10.98 21.97
CA ILE A 16 -15.33 11.63 23.29
C ILE A 16 -14.54 10.82 24.31
N ALA A 17 -14.74 9.50 24.36
CA ALA A 17 -13.99 8.63 25.28
C ALA A 17 -12.48 8.66 24.99
N GLY A 18 -12.07 8.63 23.72
CA GLY A 18 -10.67 8.73 23.33
C GLY A 18 -10.04 10.08 23.68
N LEU A 19 -10.78 11.18 23.48
CA LEU A 19 -10.33 12.51 23.89
C LEU A 19 -10.11 12.59 25.40
N VAL A 20 -11.00 12.02 26.20
CA VAL A 20 -10.82 11.92 27.66
C VAL A 20 -9.55 11.13 27.99
N SER A 21 -9.31 10.01 27.31
CA SER A 21 -8.07 9.23 27.44
C SER A 21 -6.81 10.06 27.20
N VAL A 22 -6.80 10.83 26.10
CA VAL A 22 -5.68 11.70 25.74
C VAL A 22 -5.51 12.83 26.76
N ILE A 23 -6.60 13.46 27.21
CA ILE A 23 -6.55 14.51 28.23
C ILE A 23 -5.96 13.96 29.54
N ILE A 24 -6.38 12.78 29.98
CA ILE A 24 -5.83 12.13 31.18
C ILE A 24 -4.34 11.80 31.01
N ALA A 25 -3.92 11.39 29.82
CA ALA A 25 -2.50 11.17 29.54
C ALA A 25 -1.70 12.48 29.59
N LEU A 26 -2.25 13.58 29.04
CA LEU A 26 -1.63 14.90 29.06
C LEU A 26 -1.50 15.49 30.46
N THR A 27 -2.45 15.25 31.38
CA THR A 27 -2.33 15.74 32.76
C THR A 27 -1.24 15.03 33.56
N LYS A 28 -0.82 13.84 33.13
CA LYS A 28 0.26 13.05 33.72
C LYS A 28 1.55 13.12 32.91
N PHE A 29 1.58 13.91 31.85
CA PHE A 29 2.71 14.04 30.95
C PHE A 29 3.80 14.88 31.61
N ASP A 30 4.94 14.27 31.89
CA ASP A 30 6.08 14.94 32.53
C ASP A 30 7.04 15.48 31.47
N LEU A 31 6.98 16.79 31.19
CA LEU A 31 7.86 17.42 30.22
C LEU A 31 9.35 17.28 30.57
N ALA A 32 9.71 17.02 31.84
CA ALA A 32 11.11 16.83 32.23
C ALA A 32 11.69 15.50 31.72
N ARG A 33 10.85 14.47 31.51
CA ARG A 33 11.27 13.18 30.90
C ARG A 33 11.23 13.21 29.38
N ALA A 34 10.64 14.24 28.77
CA ALA A 34 10.57 14.39 27.33
C ALA A 34 11.90 14.90 26.76
N ASP A 35 12.77 13.96 26.41
CA ASP A 35 14.09 14.23 25.84
C ASP A 35 14.06 14.31 24.30
N ILE A 36 15.23 14.62 23.71
CA ILE A 36 15.40 14.66 22.24
C ILE A 36 15.12 13.30 21.59
N TYR A 37 15.36 12.22 22.32
CA TYR A 37 15.17 10.85 21.87
C TYR A 37 13.70 10.54 21.64
N LEU A 38 12.81 10.95 22.55
CA LEU A 38 11.37 10.85 22.40
C LEU A 38 10.88 11.68 21.20
N LEU A 39 11.43 12.88 21.00
CA LEU A 39 11.07 13.73 19.87
C LEU A 39 11.42 13.07 18.54
N VAL A 40 12.66 12.57 18.40
CA VAL A 40 13.09 11.88 17.17
C VAL A 40 12.25 10.62 16.92
N LEU A 41 12.01 9.81 17.96
CA LEU A 41 11.16 8.64 17.87
C LEU A 41 9.73 9.01 17.44
N SER A 42 9.16 10.07 18.00
CA SER A 42 7.80 10.53 17.68
C SER A 42 7.70 11.03 16.24
N VAL A 43 8.64 11.87 15.79
CA VAL A 43 8.69 12.37 14.42
C VAL A 43 8.86 11.22 13.44
N PHE A 44 9.76 10.27 13.73
CA PHE A 44 9.98 9.10 12.90
C PHE A 44 8.73 8.20 12.84
N THR A 45 8.07 7.97 13.98
CA THR A 45 6.84 7.19 14.07
C THR A 45 5.73 7.78 13.20
N VAL A 46 5.53 9.10 13.24
CA VAL A 46 4.54 9.79 12.41
C VAL A 46 4.95 9.79 10.93
N ALA A 47 6.23 10.02 10.62
CA ALA A 47 6.74 10.05 9.25
C ALA A 47 6.65 8.67 8.56
N ILE A 48 7.00 7.60 9.28
CA ILE A 48 6.87 6.22 8.79
C ILE A 48 5.42 5.77 8.81
N GLY A 49 4.68 5.94 9.90
CA GLY A 49 3.27 5.52 10.00
C GLY A 49 2.39 6.11 8.90
N SER A 50 2.61 7.38 8.54
CA SER A 50 1.86 8.05 7.46
C SER A 50 2.29 7.67 6.03
N ARG A 51 3.41 6.94 5.84
CA ARG A 51 4.01 6.66 4.51
C ARG A 51 4.32 5.19 4.24
N ALA A 52 4.47 4.37 5.25
CA ALA A 52 4.95 2.98 5.19
C ALA A 52 3.83 1.98 5.48
N THR A 53 2.75 2.06 4.72
CA THR A 53 1.71 1.03 4.71
C THR A 53 2.04 -0.01 3.64
N ILE A 54 2.53 -1.17 4.05
CA ILE A 54 2.83 -2.26 3.12
C ILE A 54 1.51 -2.97 2.81
N GLN A 55 1.07 -2.90 1.55
CA GLN A 55 -0.11 -3.63 1.10
C GLN A 55 0.27 -5.09 0.86
N ILE A 56 -0.31 -6.01 1.62
CA ILE A 56 -0.13 -7.44 1.35
C ILE A 56 -1.04 -7.83 0.18
N PRO A 57 -0.48 -8.28 -0.97
CA PRO A 57 -1.24 -8.51 -2.21
C PRO A 57 -2.42 -9.48 -2.04
N ARG A 58 -2.28 -10.46 -1.13
CA ARG A 58 -3.27 -11.53 -0.92
C ARG A 58 -4.48 -11.11 -0.09
N PHE A 59 -4.40 -10.03 0.70
CA PHE A 59 -5.43 -9.66 1.68
C PHE A 59 -5.93 -8.21 1.59
N LYS A 60 -5.48 -7.42 0.59
CA LYS A 60 -5.83 -5.98 0.40
C LYS A 60 -5.73 -5.14 1.68
N SER A 61 -4.93 -5.58 2.64
CA SER A 61 -4.81 -4.97 3.97
C SER A 61 -3.41 -4.42 4.16
N HIS A 62 -3.32 -3.27 4.82
CA HIS A 62 -2.07 -2.57 5.09
C HIS A 62 -1.51 -3.00 6.45
N VAL A 63 -0.25 -3.45 6.49
CA VAL A 63 0.48 -3.64 7.76
C VAL A 63 1.12 -2.31 8.12
N SER A 64 0.85 -1.82 9.33
CA SER A 64 1.49 -0.61 9.87
C SER A 64 2.74 -0.98 10.65
N VAL A 65 3.85 -0.30 10.37
CA VAL A 65 5.09 -0.40 11.17
C VAL A 65 4.99 0.45 12.45
N SER A 66 3.96 1.30 12.57
CA SER A 66 3.82 2.24 13.69
C SER A 66 3.57 1.56 15.04
N ASP A 67 2.93 0.39 15.07
CA ASP A 67 2.62 -0.32 16.32
C ASP A 67 3.89 -0.64 17.14
N THR A 68 4.97 -1.04 16.46
CA THR A 68 6.28 -1.28 17.09
C THR A 68 6.75 -0.05 17.87
N PHE A 69 6.64 1.14 17.28
CA PHE A 69 7.14 2.36 17.90
C PHE A 69 6.21 2.91 18.99
N ILE A 70 4.91 2.68 18.86
CA ILE A 70 3.94 2.97 19.94
C ILE A 70 4.25 2.09 21.15
N PHE A 71 4.47 0.80 20.96
CA PHE A 71 4.86 -0.10 22.04
C PHE A 71 6.25 0.22 22.59
N LEU A 72 7.21 0.58 21.73
CA LEU A 72 8.53 1.02 22.18
C LEU A 72 8.42 2.28 23.07
N THR A 73 7.57 3.24 22.70
CA THR A 73 7.30 4.44 23.51
C THR A 73 6.68 4.06 24.85
N LEU A 74 5.73 3.12 24.86
CA LEU A 74 5.12 2.58 26.10
C LEU A 74 6.18 1.98 27.03
N LEU A 75 7.10 1.18 26.49
CA LEU A 75 8.11 0.48 27.28
C LEU A 75 9.22 1.41 27.81
N LEU A 76 9.63 2.41 27.03
CA LEU A 76 10.77 3.27 27.37
C LEU A 76 10.37 4.54 28.15
N TYR A 77 9.27 5.17 27.78
CA TYR A 77 8.85 6.46 28.34
C TYR A 77 7.62 6.35 29.24
N GLY A 78 6.81 5.31 29.02
CA GLY A 78 5.59 5.05 29.76
C GLY A 78 4.33 5.26 28.92
N GLY A 79 3.21 4.88 29.52
CA GLY A 79 1.92 4.80 28.86
C GLY A 79 1.34 6.15 28.45
N GLU A 80 1.57 7.19 29.23
CA GLU A 80 1.09 8.55 28.95
C GLU A 80 1.62 9.05 27.59
N TYR A 81 2.92 8.86 27.33
CA TYR A 81 3.56 9.21 26.07
C TYR A 81 3.05 8.35 24.92
N ALA A 82 2.87 7.05 25.16
CA ALA A 82 2.37 6.12 24.15
C ALA A 82 0.93 6.45 23.72
N VAL A 83 0.04 6.82 24.65
CA VAL A 83 -1.34 7.21 24.34
C VAL A 83 -1.37 8.46 23.47
N VAL A 84 -0.58 9.48 23.82
CA VAL A 84 -0.49 10.72 23.04
C VAL A 84 0.09 10.45 21.66
N LEU A 85 1.19 9.70 21.56
CA LEU A 85 1.81 9.37 20.28
C LEU A 85 0.90 8.53 19.40
N ALA A 86 0.21 7.53 19.95
CA ALA A 86 -0.74 6.69 19.22
C ALA A 86 -1.88 7.53 18.62
N ALA A 87 -2.43 8.48 19.38
CA ALA A 87 -3.47 9.37 18.90
C ALA A 87 -2.98 10.29 17.77
N ILE A 88 -1.77 10.86 17.90
CA ILE A 88 -1.16 11.73 16.89
C ILE A 88 -0.85 10.95 15.60
N GLU A 89 -0.22 9.78 15.73
CA GLU A 89 0.14 8.93 14.59
C GLU A 89 -1.12 8.49 13.84
N ALA A 90 -2.12 7.96 14.54
CA ALA A 90 -3.37 7.52 13.93
C ALA A 90 -4.15 8.67 13.27
N THR A 91 -4.06 9.88 13.82
CA THR A 91 -4.60 11.08 13.18
C THR A 91 -3.85 11.37 11.88
N ALA A 92 -2.52 11.43 11.93
CA ALA A 92 -1.67 11.77 10.79
C ALA A 92 -1.78 10.75 9.64
N SER A 93 -1.77 9.46 9.95
CA SER A 93 -1.94 8.40 8.96
C SER A 93 -3.34 8.41 8.36
N SER A 94 -4.39 8.52 9.17
CA SER A 94 -5.78 8.55 8.68
C SER A 94 -6.10 9.81 7.88
N TRP A 95 -5.52 10.97 8.21
CA TRP A 95 -5.79 12.24 7.53
C TRP A 95 -5.45 12.21 6.03
N ARG A 96 -4.46 11.39 5.65
CA ARG A 96 -4.00 11.25 4.27
C ARG A 96 -4.96 10.43 3.40
N PHE A 97 -5.59 9.40 3.97
CA PHE A 97 -6.37 8.42 3.22
C PHE A 97 -7.88 8.61 3.38
N CYS A 98 -8.32 9.24 4.46
CA CYS A 98 -9.74 9.42 4.76
C CYS A 98 -10.23 10.82 4.36
N ASN A 99 -11.20 10.86 3.45
CA ASN A 99 -11.90 12.10 3.09
C ASN A 99 -12.83 12.60 4.22
N ARG A 100 -13.30 11.69 5.09
CA ARG A 100 -14.23 12.00 6.17
C ARG A 100 -13.49 12.26 7.48
N LYS A 101 -13.55 13.49 7.99
CA LYS A 101 -12.90 13.90 9.25
C LYS A 101 -13.36 13.08 10.46
N LEU A 102 -14.64 12.72 10.51
CA LEU A 102 -15.18 11.88 11.59
C LEU A 102 -14.45 10.53 11.66
N THR A 103 -14.09 9.92 10.53
CA THR A 103 -13.34 8.66 10.48
C THR A 103 -11.91 8.83 10.97
N VAL A 104 -11.27 9.97 10.68
CA VAL A 104 -9.92 10.26 11.17
C VAL A 104 -9.89 10.33 12.70
N PHE A 105 -10.77 11.14 13.28
CA PHE A 105 -10.83 11.28 14.75
C PHE A 105 -11.30 10.00 15.43
N PHE A 106 -12.17 9.21 14.79
CA PHE A 106 -12.54 7.90 15.30
C PHE A 106 -11.34 6.96 15.37
N ASN A 107 -10.55 6.84 14.30
CA ASN A 107 -9.34 5.99 14.31
C ASN A 107 -8.31 6.46 15.36
N ALA A 108 -8.16 7.76 15.54
CA ALA A 108 -7.29 8.32 16.57
C ALA A 108 -7.78 7.95 17.98
N ALA A 109 -9.09 8.05 18.22
CA ALA A 109 -9.70 7.71 19.48
C ALA A 109 -9.65 6.20 19.78
N THR A 110 -9.84 5.33 18.78
CA THR A 110 -9.72 3.87 18.99
C THR A 110 -8.29 3.49 19.38
N MET A 111 -7.28 4.11 18.76
CA MET A 111 -5.89 3.89 19.14
C MET A 111 -5.58 4.39 20.56
N ALA A 112 -6.01 5.60 20.92
CA ALA A 112 -5.82 6.13 22.28
C ALA A 112 -6.47 5.26 23.36
N LEU A 113 -7.70 4.78 23.12
CA LEU A 113 -8.43 3.88 24.01
C LEU A 113 -7.78 2.51 24.11
N ALA A 114 -7.33 1.93 22.99
CA ALA A 114 -6.64 0.65 22.98
C ALA A 114 -5.34 0.71 23.78
N THR A 115 -4.51 1.75 23.56
CA THR A 115 -3.26 1.93 24.30
C THR A 115 -3.52 2.20 25.78
N THR A 116 -4.59 2.92 26.11
CA THR A 116 -5.01 3.11 27.51
C THR A 116 -5.45 1.81 28.15
N ALA A 117 -6.20 0.97 27.43
CA ALA A 117 -6.58 -0.36 27.90
C ALA A 117 -5.35 -1.23 28.17
N VAL A 118 -4.32 -1.18 27.32
CA VAL A 118 -3.04 -1.88 27.57
C VAL A 118 -2.45 -1.46 28.92
N ILE A 119 -2.38 -0.16 29.21
CA ILE A 119 -1.84 0.34 30.48
C ILE A 119 -2.66 -0.16 31.68
N LEU A 120 -3.99 -0.10 31.58
CA LEU A 120 -4.88 -0.56 32.65
C LEU A 120 -4.73 -2.06 32.90
N VAL A 121 -4.63 -2.86 31.84
CA VAL A 121 -4.44 -4.31 31.96
C VAL A 121 -3.06 -4.63 32.55
N LEU A 122 -1.99 -3.98 32.08
CA LEU A 122 -0.66 -4.17 32.66
C LEU A 122 -0.62 -3.82 34.15
N LYS A 123 -1.28 -2.72 34.56
CA LYS A 123 -1.41 -2.35 35.98
C LYS A 123 -2.23 -3.38 36.76
N ALA A 124 -3.31 -3.90 36.20
CA ALA A 124 -4.15 -4.92 36.85
C ALA A 124 -3.40 -6.25 37.09
N PHE A 125 -2.47 -6.60 36.21
CA PHE A 125 -1.62 -7.79 36.35
C PHE A 125 -0.30 -7.52 37.09
N SER A 126 -0.09 -6.31 37.65
CA SER A 126 1.15 -5.91 38.30
C SER A 126 2.40 -6.06 37.39
N LEU A 127 2.22 -5.85 36.09
CA LEU A 127 3.27 -5.91 35.05
C LEU A 127 3.72 -4.52 34.59
N TYR A 128 3.21 -3.45 35.21
CA TYR A 128 3.50 -2.06 34.86
C TYR A 128 4.46 -1.44 35.88
N ASP A 129 5.75 -1.76 35.74
CA ASP A 129 6.86 -1.20 36.53
C ASP A 129 8.06 -0.98 35.60
N ASP A 130 8.78 0.13 35.75
CA ASP A 130 9.95 0.46 34.93
C ASP A 130 10.99 -0.69 34.93
N ALA A 131 11.18 -1.39 36.05
CA ALA A 131 12.12 -2.52 36.12
C ALA A 131 11.62 -3.79 35.40
N LEU A 132 10.30 -3.96 35.26
CA LEU A 132 9.68 -5.10 34.58
C LEU A 132 9.61 -4.89 33.06
N LEU A 133 9.41 -3.65 32.63
CA LEU A 133 9.28 -3.28 31.21
C LEU A 133 10.62 -3.25 30.46
N HIS A 134 11.75 -3.41 31.16
CA HIS A 134 13.09 -3.55 30.57
C HIS A 134 13.61 -5.01 30.59
N GLY A 135 12.97 -5.93 31.33
CA GLY A 135 13.27 -7.37 31.25
C GLY A 135 14.67 -7.81 31.72
N ASN A 136 15.37 -6.99 32.50
CA ASN A 136 16.72 -7.27 32.99
C ASN A 136 16.72 -8.29 34.15
N GLY A 137 17.73 -9.17 34.18
CA GLY A 137 17.94 -10.16 35.25
C GLY A 137 16.76 -11.12 35.46
N ALA A 138 16.21 -11.15 36.67
CA ALA A 138 15.12 -12.05 37.05
C ALA A 138 13.77 -11.71 36.39
N ASN A 139 13.63 -10.53 35.78
CA ASN A 139 12.36 -10.02 35.26
C ASN A 139 12.04 -10.48 33.83
N ARG A 140 12.89 -11.32 33.21
CA ARG A 140 12.75 -11.73 31.81
C ARG A 140 11.41 -12.43 31.51
N GLN A 141 10.93 -13.27 32.42
CA GLN A 141 9.63 -13.94 32.26
C GLN A 141 8.47 -12.94 32.29
N SER A 142 8.45 -12.07 33.30
CA SER A 142 7.44 -11.01 33.44
C SER A 142 7.43 -10.07 32.25
N PHE A 143 8.60 -9.75 31.69
CA PHE A 143 8.73 -8.95 30.48
C PHE A 143 8.10 -9.61 29.26
N VAL A 144 8.37 -10.89 29.00
CA VAL A 144 7.75 -11.63 27.88
C VAL A 144 6.23 -11.72 28.05
N ILE A 145 5.76 -11.92 29.28
CA ILE A 145 4.32 -11.90 29.60
C ILE A 145 3.74 -10.50 29.32
N ALA A 146 4.41 -9.43 29.75
CA ALA A 146 4.00 -8.06 29.49
C ALA A 146 3.89 -7.77 27.98
N LEU A 147 4.88 -8.17 27.18
CA LEU A 147 4.82 -8.03 25.70
C LEU A 147 3.63 -8.77 25.10
N SER A 148 3.32 -9.96 25.61
CA SER A 148 2.17 -10.76 25.16
C SER A 148 0.84 -10.08 25.51
N VAL A 149 0.76 -9.53 26.73
CA VAL A 149 -0.40 -8.75 27.21
C VAL A 149 -0.58 -7.48 26.38
N ILE A 150 0.51 -6.76 26.10
CA ILE A 150 0.51 -5.57 25.23
C ILE A 150 -0.08 -5.91 23.86
N ALA A 151 0.46 -6.93 23.18
CA ALA A 151 -0.01 -7.32 21.86
C ALA A 151 -1.48 -7.75 21.86
N LEU A 152 -1.88 -8.59 22.84
CA LEU A 152 -3.22 -9.15 22.90
C LEU A 152 -4.27 -8.09 23.26
N THR A 153 -4.01 -7.25 24.26
CA THR A 153 -4.93 -6.20 24.66
C THR A 153 -5.06 -5.13 23.57
N GLN A 154 -3.96 -4.73 22.93
CA GLN A 154 -4.01 -3.79 21.82
C GLN A 154 -4.85 -4.37 20.66
N PHE A 155 -4.58 -5.61 20.28
CA PHE A 155 -5.32 -6.31 19.22
C PHE A 155 -6.82 -6.39 19.53
N ILE A 156 -7.19 -6.96 20.69
CA ILE A 156 -8.59 -7.19 21.06
C ILE A 156 -9.32 -5.84 21.15
N THR A 157 -8.79 -4.86 21.88
CA THR A 157 -9.50 -3.60 22.12
C THR A 157 -9.64 -2.79 20.83
N ASN A 158 -8.57 -2.62 20.06
CA ASN A 158 -8.64 -1.81 18.84
C ASN A 158 -9.56 -2.45 17.78
N THR A 159 -9.43 -3.76 17.57
CA THR A 159 -10.26 -4.45 16.56
C THR A 159 -11.71 -4.60 17.00
N SER A 160 -11.99 -4.71 18.30
CA SER A 160 -13.36 -4.71 18.82
C SER A 160 -14.06 -3.37 18.54
N LEU A 161 -13.41 -2.24 18.85
CA LEU A 161 -13.97 -0.91 18.55
C LEU A 161 -14.20 -0.71 17.04
N ALA A 162 -13.22 -1.10 16.21
CA ALA A 162 -13.32 -0.97 14.75
C ALA A 162 -14.40 -1.90 14.15
N SER A 163 -14.55 -3.12 14.68
CA SER A 163 -15.55 -4.09 14.22
C SER A 163 -16.97 -3.73 14.62
N ILE A 164 -17.20 -3.11 15.79
CA ILE A 164 -18.52 -2.59 16.18
C ILE A 164 -18.95 -1.50 15.19
N HIS A 165 -18.05 -0.57 14.84
CA HIS A 165 -18.34 0.44 13.81
C HIS A 165 -18.70 -0.22 12.47
N GLY A 166 -17.89 -1.19 12.03
CA GLY A 166 -18.12 -1.92 10.79
C GLY A 166 -19.46 -2.68 10.77
N ALA A 167 -19.81 -3.36 11.87
CA ALA A 167 -21.04 -4.10 12.03
C ALA A 167 -22.28 -3.20 11.95
N ILE A 168 -22.26 -2.04 12.64
CA ILE A 168 -23.37 -1.06 12.60
C ILE A 168 -23.52 -0.47 11.19
N ARG A 169 -22.39 -0.14 10.54
CA ARG A 169 -22.38 0.51 9.23
C ARG A 169 -22.83 -0.44 8.12
N ASP A 170 -22.29 -1.64 8.09
CA ASP A 170 -22.50 -2.61 7.01
C ASP A 170 -23.69 -3.54 7.29
N SER A 171 -24.27 -3.49 8.49
CA SER A 171 -25.40 -4.34 8.94
C SER A 171 -25.06 -5.84 8.94
N ILE A 172 -23.78 -6.16 9.16
CA ILE A 172 -23.24 -7.53 9.24
C ILE A 172 -23.04 -7.88 10.71
N PRO A 173 -23.28 -9.14 11.15
CA PRO A 173 -22.98 -9.56 12.51
C PRO A 173 -21.55 -9.21 12.97
N LEU A 174 -21.41 -8.83 14.23
CA LEU A 174 -20.13 -8.40 14.82
C LEU A 174 -19.04 -9.46 14.65
N TRP A 175 -19.37 -10.72 14.97
CA TRP A 175 -18.44 -11.83 14.87
C TRP A 175 -17.94 -12.06 13.44
N GLU A 176 -18.82 -11.97 12.45
CA GLU A 176 -18.46 -12.15 11.04
C GLU A 176 -17.58 -11.01 10.54
N THR A 177 -17.91 -9.78 10.94
CA THR A 177 -17.09 -8.59 10.66
C THR A 177 -15.70 -8.73 11.26
N TRP A 178 -15.60 -9.14 12.53
CA TRP A 178 -14.34 -9.29 13.25
C TRP A 178 -13.48 -10.42 12.65
N LYS A 179 -14.08 -11.61 12.49
CA LYS A 179 -13.42 -12.80 11.94
C LYS A 179 -12.85 -12.55 10.55
N THR A 180 -13.61 -11.91 9.69
CA THR A 180 -13.26 -11.75 8.27
C THR A 180 -12.29 -10.62 8.04
N LYS A 181 -12.48 -9.47 8.70
CA LYS A 181 -11.71 -8.25 8.42
C LYS A 181 -10.48 -8.06 9.31
N TYR A 182 -10.51 -8.55 10.55
CA TYR A 182 -9.54 -8.11 11.56
C TYR A 182 -8.65 -9.20 12.15
N VAL A 183 -9.02 -10.49 12.11
CA VAL A 183 -8.21 -11.58 12.72
C VAL A 183 -6.76 -11.58 12.27
N TRP A 184 -6.51 -11.31 10.98
CA TRP A 184 -5.16 -11.26 10.41
C TRP A 184 -4.28 -10.15 10.99
N THR A 185 -4.88 -9.07 11.52
CA THR A 185 -4.12 -7.97 12.13
C THR A 185 -3.44 -8.37 13.44
N PHE A 186 -3.84 -9.48 14.06
CA PHE A 186 -3.16 -10.06 15.23
C PHE A 186 -1.65 -10.21 15.01
N PHE A 187 -1.24 -10.69 13.84
CA PHE A 187 0.18 -10.88 13.53
C PHE A 187 0.95 -9.56 13.49
N SER A 188 0.30 -8.46 13.11
CA SER A 188 0.94 -7.13 13.12
C SER A 188 1.22 -6.66 14.54
N TYR A 189 0.26 -6.82 15.47
CA TYR A 189 0.46 -6.48 16.87
C TYR A 189 1.48 -7.39 17.55
N PHE A 190 1.46 -8.69 17.26
CA PHE A 190 2.43 -9.64 17.79
C PHE A 190 3.87 -9.30 17.34
N ILE A 191 4.06 -9.09 16.04
CA ILE A 191 5.36 -8.67 15.48
C ILE A 191 5.78 -7.33 16.06
N GLY A 192 4.84 -6.38 16.20
CA GLY A 192 5.12 -5.07 16.76
C GLY A 192 5.63 -5.12 18.20
N ALA A 193 4.94 -5.87 19.07
CA ALA A 193 5.34 -6.01 20.47
C ALA A 193 6.65 -6.79 20.61
N ALA A 194 6.83 -7.87 19.84
CA ALA A 194 8.09 -8.64 19.83
C ALA A 194 9.27 -7.77 19.37
N SER A 195 9.08 -6.98 18.31
CA SER A 195 10.09 -6.07 17.78
C SER A 195 10.44 -4.99 18.79
N ALA A 196 9.43 -4.36 19.41
CA ALA A 196 9.64 -3.38 20.47
C ALA A 196 10.44 -3.97 21.63
N GLY A 197 10.09 -5.19 22.05
CA GLY A 197 10.80 -5.90 23.11
C GLY A 197 12.28 -6.16 22.79
N VAL A 198 12.59 -6.61 21.57
CA VAL A 198 13.98 -6.79 21.11
C VAL A 198 14.71 -5.46 21.10
N ILE A 199 14.07 -4.39 20.62
CA ILE A 199 14.68 -3.05 20.59
C ILE A 199 14.99 -2.55 22.00
N VAL A 200 14.11 -2.76 22.98
CA VAL A 200 14.39 -2.40 24.39
C VAL A 200 15.62 -3.15 24.92
N GLN A 201 15.71 -4.46 24.70
CA GLN A 201 16.88 -5.24 25.14
C GLN A 201 18.18 -4.77 24.49
N ILE A 202 18.14 -4.42 23.21
CA ILE A 202 19.30 -3.86 22.50
C ILE A 202 19.63 -2.47 23.04
N SER A 203 18.62 -1.65 23.37
CA SER A 203 18.77 -0.32 23.95
C SER A 203 19.49 -0.37 25.29
N ASP A 204 19.13 -1.33 26.14
CA ASP A 204 19.73 -1.49 27.47
C ASP A 204 21.21 -1.91 27.37
N PHE A 205 21.58 -2.61 26.30
CA PHE A 205 22.96 -3.07 26.08
C PHE A 205 23.84 -2.02 25.37
N LEU A 206 23.35 -1.41 24.29
CA LEU A 206 24.14 -0.51 23.42
C LEU A 206 23.88 0.98 23.69
N GLY A 207 22.86 1.31 24.49
CA GLY A 207 22.34 2.65 24.66
C GLY A 207 21.37 3.05 23.54
N PHE A 208 20.36 3.84 23.90
CA PHE A 208 19.28 4.26 22.99
C PHE A 208 19.78 5.05 21.76
N GLY A 209 20.89 5.79 21.91
CA GLY A 209 21.49 6.56 20.80
C GLY A 209 21.89 5.68 19.61
N PHE A 210 22.28 4.43 19.83
CA PHE A 210 22.63 3.50 18.75
C PHE A 210 21.40 3.10 17.91
N ILE A 211 20.23 2.93 18.55
CA ILE A 211 18.98 2.64 17.85
C ILE A 211 18.62 3.80 16.94
N LEU A 212 18.72 5.04 17.43
CA LEU A 212 18.48 6.22 16.60
C LEU A 212 19.42 6.31 15.41
N ALA A 213 20.69 5.92 15.57
CA ALA A 213 21.65 5.89 14.47
C ALA A 213 21.26 4.92 13.34
N THR A 214 20.45 3.89 13.62
CA THR A 214 19.92 2.97 12.60
C THR A 214 18.69 3.51 11.86
N LEU A 215 17.97 4.50 12.39
CA LEU A 215 16.74 5.02 11.77
C LEU A 215 16.97 5.62 10.37
N PRO A 216 18.05 6.38 10.09
CA PRO A 216 18.37 6.81 8.74
C PRO A 216 18.60 5.64 7.78
N VAL A 217 19.26 4.57 8.24
CA VAL A 217 19.48 3.37 7.43
C VAL A 217 18.14 2.70 7.09
N ILE A 218 17.27 2.51 8.08
CA ILE A 218 15.91 1.97 7.87
C ILE A 218 15.12 2.85 6.89
N PHE A 219 15.22 4.17 7.04
CA PHE A 219 14.57 5.13 6.13
C PHE A 219 15.10 5.02 4.69
N PHE A 220 16.41 4.94 4.48
CA PHE A 220 17.00 4.78 3.15
C PHE A 220 16.71 3.41 2.54
N VAL A 221 16.69 2.34 3.33
CA VAL A 221 16.27 1.01 2.88
C VAL A 221 14.80 1.04 2.44
N PHE A 222 13.93 1.67 3.22
CA PHE A 222 12.53 1.85 2.85
C PHE A 222 12.37 2.69 1.58
N LEU A 223 13.13 3.78 1.45
CA LEU A 223 13.12 4.63 0.26
C LEU A 223 13.61 3.86 -0.98
N SER A 224 14.68 3.08 -0.83
CA SER A 224 15.22 2.21 -1.88
C SER A 224 14.19 1.17 -2.32
N TYR A 225 13.54 0.49 -1.38
CA TYR A 225 12.46 -0.46 -1.68
C TYR A 225 11.27 0.19 -2.40
N ARG A 226 10.85 1.38 -1.94
CA ARG A 226 9.80 2.19 -2.60
C ARG A 226 10.19 2.53 -4.04
N MET A 227 11.44 2.92 -4.27
CA MET A 227 11.95 3.23 -5.60
C MET A 227 12.02 1.99 -6.49
N TYR A 228 12.48 0.86 -5.95
CA TYR A 228 12.51 -0.43 -6.62
C TYR A 228 11.11 -0.85 -7.09
N LEU A 229 10.12 -0.86 -6.19
CA LEU A 229 8.74 -1.21 -6.55
C LEU A 229 8.16 -0.29 -7.64
N LYS A 230 8.46 1.01 -7.56
CA LYS A 230 8.04 1.97 -8.59
C LYS A 230 8.67 1.65 -9.95
N ASN A 231 9.95 1.27 -9.96
CA ASN A 231 10.65 0.90 -11.19
C ASN A 231 10.09 -0.40 -11.79
N VAL A 232 9.74 -1.38 -10.95
CA VAL A 232 9.07 -2.62 -11.40
C VAL A 232 7.73 -2.29 -12.07
N ASP A 233 6.90 -1.45 -11.45
CA ASP A 233 5.61 -1.04 -12.03
C ASP A 233 5.77 -0.34 -13.39
N ILE A 234 6.76 0.56 -13.50
CA ILE A 234 7.09 1.24 -14.76
C ILE A 234 7.51 0.23 -15.83
N SER A 235 8.38 -0.73 -15.46
CA SER A 235 8.85 -1.75 -16.40
C SER A 235 7.74 -2.65 -16.90
N MET A 236 6.76 -2.99 -16.04
CA MET A 236 5.59 -3.78 -16.46
C MET A 236 4.71 -3.01 -17.45
N ARG A 237 4.46 -1.72 -17.20
CA ARG A 237 3.68 -0.88 -18.15
C ARG A 237 4.37 -0.75 -19.50
N GLN A 238 5.70 -0.67 -19.51
CA GLN A 238 6.45 -0.63 -20.76
C GLN A 238 6.34 -1.94 -21.54
N ALA A 239 6.40 -3.08 -20.85
CA ALA A 239 6.20 -4.39 -21.48
C ALA A 239 4.78 -4.52 -22.07
N GLU A 240 3.74 -4.13 -21.33
CA GLU A 240 2.35 -4.14 -21.83
C GLU A 240 2.19 -3.25 -23.08
N GLN A 241 2.79 -2.06 -23.10
CA GLN A 241 2.74 -1.18 -24.27
C GLN A 241 3.50 -1.76 -25.47
N ALA A 242 4.65 -2.40 -25.24
CA ALA A 242 5.43 -3.04 -26.29
C ALA A 242 4.67 -4.23 -26.90
N GLU A 243 4.00 -5.04 -26.08
CA GLU A 243 3.14 -6.14 -26.55
C GLU A 243 1.94 -5.62 -27.36
N GLN A 244 1.27 -4.57 -26.88
CA GLN A 244 0.17 -3.95 -27.63
C GLN A 244 0.64 -3.41 -28.98
N TYR A 245 1.79 -2.74 -29.01
CA TYR A 245 2.36 -2.23 -30.25
C TYR A 245 2.74 -3.35 -31.21
N ALA A 246 3.35 -4.43 -30.71
CA ALA A 246 3.68 -5.61 -31.51
C ALA A 246 2.41 -6.26 -32.10
N HIS A 247 1.35 -6.41 -31.31
CA HIS A 247 0.07 -6.93 -31.78
C HIS A 247 -0.59 -6.04 -32.85
N ILE A 248 -0.51 -4.71 -32.68
CA ILE A 248 -1.02 -3.78 -33.69
C ILE A 248 -0.22 -3.90 -35.00
N LEU A 249 1.11 -3.99 -34.91
CA LEU A 249 1.97 -4.18 -36.08
C LEU A 249 1.69 -5.50 -36.79
N GLU A 250 1.50 -6.58 -36.04
CA GLU A 250 1.14 -7.89 -36.59
C GLU A 250 -0.21 -7.83 -37.33
N THR A 251 -1.23 -7.25 -36.70
CA THR A 251 -2.55 -7.08 -37.31
C THR A 251 -2.49 -6.19 -38.56
N GLN A 252 -1.70 -5.11 -38.56
CA GLN A 252 -1.50 -4.26 -39.73
C GLN A 252 -0.75 -4.98 -40.85
N SER A 253 0.27 -5.76 -40.52
CA SER A 253 1.03 -6.58 -41.47
C SER A 253 0.12 -7.62 -42.13
N ASP A 254 -0.71 -8.31 -41.36
CA ASP A 254 -1.67 -9.29 -41.89
C ASP A 254 -2.73 -8.64 -42.78
N ALA A 255 -3.30 -7.49 -42.35
CA ALA A 255 -4.26 -6.74 -43.17
C ALA A 255 -3.63 -6.21 -44.47
N LEU A 256 -2.37 -5.76 -44.43
CA LEU A 256 -1.64 -5.34 -45.62
C LEU A 256 -1.42 -6.52 -46.57
N ARG A 257 -0.96 -7.66 -46.06
CA ARG A 257 -0.74 -8.88 -46.84
C ARG A 257 -2.04 -9.37 -47.48
N GLU A 258 -3.14 -9.39 -46.73
CA GLU A 258 -4.46 -9.74 -47.27
C GLU A 258 -4.91 -8.76 -48.36
N SER A 259 -4.71 -7.46 -48.16
CA SER A 259 -5.05 -6.45 -49.17
C SER A 259 -4.19 -6.59 -50.44
N GLU A 260 -2.90 -6.89 -50.30
CA GLU A 260 -2.00 -7.12 -51.44
C GLU A 260 -2.37 -8.39 -52.20
N GLU A 261 -2.69 -9.49 -51.50
CA GLU A 261 -3.14 -10.74 -52.11
C GLU A 261 -4.47 -10.56 -52.85
N ARG A 262 -5.41 -9.83 -52.27
CA ARG A 262 -6.67 -9.44 -52.93
C ARG A 262 -6.43 -8.57 -54.16
N PHE A 263 -5.57 -7.55 -54.05
CA PHE A 263 -5.21 -6.70 -55.20
C PHE A 263 -4.56 -7.51 -56.31
N ARG A 264 -3.57 -8.35 -56.00
CA ARG A 264 -2.87 -9.19 -56.98
C ARG A 264 -3.87 -10.12 -57.69
N SER A 265 -4.73 -10.78 -56.93
CA SER A 265 -5.76 -11.67 -57.48
C SER A 265 -6.75 -10.91 -58.38
N ALA A 266 -7.22 -9.73 -57.96
CA ALA A 266 -8.13 -8.92 -58.75
C ALA A 266 -7.47 -8.35 -60.03
N PHE A 267 -6.19 -7.97 -59.95
CA PHE A 267 -5.43 -7.43 -61.08
C PHE A 267 -5.12 -8.53 -62.11
N ASP A 268 -4.52 -9.64 -61.68
CA ASP A 268 -4.03 -10.71 -62.57
C ASP A 268 -5.15 -11.48 -63.26
N TYR A 269 -6.29 -11.69 -62.57
CA TYR A 269 -7.43 -12.47 -63.09
C TYR A 269 -8.59 -11.61 -63.63
N ALA A 270 -8.43 -10.28 -63.72
CA ALA A 270 -9.46 -9.45 -64.34
C ALA A 270 -9.66 -9.81 -65.83
N PRO A 271 -10.90 -9.93 -66.32
CA PRO A 271 -11.19 -10.22 -67.73
C PRO A 271 -10.94 -9.04 -68.67
N ILE A 272 -10.59 -7.87 -68.13
CA ILE A 272 -10.22 -6.66 -68.87
C ILE A 272 -8.71 -6.43 -68.77
N GLY A 273 -8.12 -5.84 -69.80
CA GLY A 273 -6.72 -5.43 -69.77
C GLY A 273 -6.50 -4.26 -68.81
N ILE A 274 -5.66 -4.45 -67.79
CA ILE A 274 -5.29 -3.43 -66.80
C ILE A 274 -3.77 -3.27 -66.84
N GLY A 275 -3.30 -2.02 -66.91
CA GLY A 275 -1.89 -1.72 -66.78
C GLY A 275 -1.65 -0.47 -65.94
N LEU A 276 -0.59 -0.51 -65.13
CA LEU A 276 -0.08 0.61 -64.38
C LEU A 276 1.02 1.27 -65.18
N VAL A 277 0.90 2.58 -65.37
CA VAL A 277 1.91 3.40 -66.06
C VAL A 277 2.42 4.49 -65.15
N SER A 278 3.71 4.82 -65.26
CA SER A 278 4.28 5.97 -64.57
C SER A 278 3.73 7.27 -65.15
N PRO A 279 3.82 8.40 -64.41
CA PRO A 279 3.52 9.72 -64.96
C PRO A 279 4.36 10.09 -66.20
N THR A 280 5.51 9.43 -66.38
CA THR A 280 6.40 9.59 -67.55
C THR A 280 6.04 8.69 -68.73
N GLY A 281 5.01 7.84 -68.60
CA GLY A 281 4.50 6.98 -69.67
C GLY A 281 5.18 5.61 -69.80
N LYS A 282 6.01 5.20 -68.82
CA LYS A 282 6.59 3.86 -68.78
C LYS A 282 5.62 2.87 -68.14
N TRP A 283 5.54 1.65 -68.67
CA TRP A 283 4.78 0.58 -68.03
C TRP A 283 5.46 0.15 -66.73
N LEU A 284 4.67 0.04 -65.67
CA LEU A 284 5.09 -0.42 -64.36
C LEU A 284 4.59 -1.85 -64.08
N LYS A 285 3.40 -2.20 -64.61
CA LYS A 285 2.82 -3.53 -64.50
C LYS A 285 1.70 -3.69 -65.55
N ALA A 286 1.51 -4.89 -66.09
CA ALA A 286 0.39 -5.23 -66.97
C ALA A 286 -0.19 -6.57 -66.52
N ASN A 287 -1.52 -6.71 -66.49
CA ASN A 287 -2.13 -7.99 -66.16
C ASN A 287 -2.15 -8.95 -67.37
N ARG A 288 -2.44 -10.22 -67.10
CA ARG A 288 -2.44 -11.27 -68.12
C ARG A 288 -3.39 -10.96 -69.30
N ALA A 289 -4.59 -10.46 -69.03
CA ALA A 289 -5.54 -10.09 -70.08
C ALA A 289 -4.99 -9.00 -71.02
N LEU A 290 -4.28 -7.99 -70.49
CA LEU A 290 -3.68 -6.93 -71.32
C LEU A 290 -2.55 -7.48 -72.21
N THR A 291 -1.72 -8.38 -71.67
CA THR A 291 -0.66 -9.05 -72.44
C THR A 291 -1.22 -9.94 -73.54
N GLU A 292 -2.33 -10.66 -73.28
CA GLU A 292 -3.01 -11.51 -74.26
C GLU A 292 -3.72 -10.69 -75.35
N ILE A 293 -4.34 -9.56 -74.99
CA ILE A 293 -5.02 -8.66 -75.94
C ILE A 293 -4.02 -8.00 -76.90
N LEU A 294 -2.87 -7.55 -76.39
CA LEU A 294 -1.88 -6.80 -77.17
C LEU A 294 -0.77 -7.68 -77.77
N GLY A 295 -0.71 -8.97 -77.41
CA GLY A 295 0.16 -9.97 -78.05
C GLY A 295 1.64 -9.87 -77.68
N TYR A 296 1.99 -9.13 -76.63
CA TYR A 296 3.36 -9.02 -76.11
C TYR A 296 3.51 -9.81 -74.80
N SER A 297 4.68 -10.39 -74.57
CA SER A 297 5.03 -10.93 -73.26
C SER A 297 5.20 -9.82 -72.22
N GLU A 298 5.05 -10.14 -70.93
CA GLU A 298 5.22 -9.18 -69.84
C GLU A 298 6.61 -8.50 -69.86
N ALA A 299 7.65 -9.26 -70.22
CA ALA A 299 9.01 -8.75 -70.36
C ALA A 299 9.13 -7.74 -71.51
N GLU A 300 8.50 -8.00 -72.65
CA GLU A 300 8.48 -7.08 -73.79
C GLU A 300 7.65 -5.83 -73.47
N PHE A 301 6.56 -5.97 -72.72
CA PHE A 301 5.68 -4.87 -72.30
C PHE A 301 6.39 -3.80 -71.47
N LEU A 302 7.34 -4.20 -70.62
CA LEU A 302 8.08 -3.29 -69.74
C LEU A 302 9.16 -2.48 -70.48
N GLU A 303 9.55 -2.89 -71.69
CA GLU A 303 10.56 -2.19 -72.50
C GLU A 303 9.95 -1.18 -73.49
N VAL A 304 8.65 -1.27 -73.78
CA VAL A 304 7.93 -0.30 -74.63
C VAL A 304 7.42 0.89 -73.82
N THR A 305 7.32 2.07 -74.43
CA THR A 305 6.77 3.27 -73.77
C THR A 305 5.39 3.58 -74.32
N PHE A 306 4.42 3.94 -73.46
CA PHE A 306 3.02 4.17 -73.86
C PHE A 306 2.80 5.46 -74.66
N ARG A 307 3.75 6.42 -74.61
CA ARG A 307 3.67 7.68 -75.37
C ARG A 307 4.27 7.54 -76.77
N GLN A 308 3.48 7.85 -77.79
CA GLN A 308 3.97 8.44 -79.04
C GLN A 308 4.40 9.90 -78.79
#